data_AF-A0AAP0E0H0-F1
#
_entry.id   AF-A0AAP0E0H0-F1
#
_cell.length_a   1.000
_cell.length_b   1.000
_cell.length_c   1.000
_cell.angle_alpha   90.00
_cell.angle_beta   90.00
_cell.angle_gamma   90.00
#
_symmetry.space_group_name_H-M   'P 1'
#
loop_
_entity.id
_entity.type
_entity.pdbx_description
1 polymer ?
#
loop_
_entity_poly.entity_id
_entity_poly.type
_entity_poly.pdbx_seq_one_letter_code
_entity_poly.pdbx_strand_id
1 'polypeptide(L)'
;MFLQNLSSSLQYLNISFNNFEGAVPTEGLFKHTSAFSILGNGKLCGGIPELQLPLCPADHNQKHSNRKHQISLHIKVVIGVLVSTTVLAALLLAVLCWMRRTKSGSDQSQNNDLHDHYERVFFLELHRATDGFSPGNSIGTGHFGSVFKAIIREGTEPVAVKVLNMIDHKASKSYGRM
;
A
#
# COMPACT_ATOMS: atom_id res chain seq x y z
N MET A 1 -32.50 -18.96 19.66
CA MET A 1 -33.51 -18.48 18.69
C MET A 1 -33.38 -19.23 17.37
N PHE A 2 -33.49 -20.57 17.38
CA PHE A 2 -33.27 -21.43 16.19
C PHE A 2 -34.55 -22.11 15.68
N LEU A 3 -35.62 -22.16 16.48
CA LEU A 3 -36.85 -22.90 16.14
C LEU A 3 -37.90 -22.08 15.38
N GLN A 4 -37.64 -20.80 15.09
CA GLN A 4 -38.63 -19.92 14.42
C GLN A 4 -38.76 -20.19 12.91
N ASN A 5 -37.84 -20.94 12.28
CA ASN A 5 -37.73 -21.02 10.82
C ASN A 5 -38.10 -22.39 10.22
N LEU A 6 -38.88 -23.22 10.93
CA LEU A 6 -39.32 -24.55 10.45
C LEU A 6 -40.61 -24.51 9.59
N SER A 7 -41.00 -23.35 9.06
CA SER A 7 -42.40 -23.01 8.76
C SER A 7 -42.95 -23.37 7.38
N SER A 8 -42.24 -24.07 6.49
CA SER A 8 -42.76 -24.29 5.12
C SER A 8 -43.31 -25.68 4.81
N SER A 9 -43.09 -26.70 5.66
CA SER A 9 -43.67 -28.05 5.43
C SER A 9 -44.00 -28.85 6.70
N LEU A 10 -43.57 -28.38 7.87
CA LEU A 10 -43.67 -29.14 9.11
C LEU A 10 -45.00 -28.85 9.81
N GLN A 11 -45.90 -29.85 9.84
CA GLN A 11 -47.24 -29.72 10.42
C GLN A 11 -47.27 -30.01 11.93
N TYR A 12 -46.31 -30.81 12.43
CA TYR A 12 -46.23 -31.21 13.83
C TYR A 12 -44.78 -31.36 14.27
N LEU A 13 -44.43 -30.75 15.41
CA LEU A 13 -43.08 -30.77 15.98
C LEU A 13 -43.03 -31.51 17.32
N ASN A 14 -42.40 -32.68 17.38
CA ASN A 14 -42.16 -33.36 18.64
C ASN A 14 -40.72 -33.14 19.12
N ILE A 15 -40.56 -32.45 20.24
CA ILE A 15 -39.27 -32.17 20.90
C ILE A 15 -39.26 -32.62 22.36
N SER A 16 -40.08 -33.62 22.68
CA SER A 16 -40.23 -34.11 24.04
C SER A 16 -38.97 -34.86 24.51
N PHE A 17 -38.67 -34.81 25.81
CA PHE A 17 -37.57 -35.54 26.47
C PHE A 17 -36.16 -35.23 25.94
N ASN A 18 -35.91 -33.99 25.49
CA ASN A 18 -34.61 -33.56 24.92
C ASN A 18 -33.82 -32.64 25.86
N ASN A 19 -34.31 -32.37 27.07
CA ASN A 19 -33.71 -31.48 28.06
C ASN A 19 -33.51 -30.04 27.55
N PHE A 20 -34.46 -29.52 26.78
CA PHE A 20 -34.47 -28.13 26.34
C PHE A 20 -34.71 -27.15 27.51
N GLU A 21 -34.14 -25.96 27.39
CA GLU A 21 -34.17 -24.92 28.41
C GLU A 21 -34.57 -23.56 27.80
N GLY A 22 -35.18 -22.69 28.61
CA GLY A 22 -35.48 -21.32 28.24
C GLY A 22 -36.90 -21.07 27.72
N ALA A 23 -37.11 -19.91 27.12
CA ALA A 23 -38.42 -19.43 26.73
C ALA A 23 -38.99 -20.18 25.51
N VAL A 24 -40.22 -20.67 25.61
CA VAL A 24 -40.96 -21.22 24.48
C VAL A 24 -41.47 -20.06 23.59
N PRO A 25 -41.21 -20.08 22.26
CA PRO A 25 -41.75 -19.07 21.35
C PRO A 25 -43.29 -19.05 21.38
N THR A 26 -43.90 -17.89 21.14
CA THR A 26 -45.36 -17.75 21.03
C THR A 26 -45.86 -17.61 19.58
N GLU A 27 -44.92 -17.60 18.64
CA GLU A 27 -45.16 -17.38 17.21
C GLU A 27 -44.92 -18.65 16.38
N GLY A 28 -45.45 -18.68 15.17
CA GLY A 28 -45.28 -19.79 14.23
C GLY A 28 -45.96 -21.08 14.73
N LEU A 29 -45.27 -22.22 14.60
CA LEU A 29 -45.79 -23.53 15.04
C LEU A 29 -46.15 -23.57 16.53
N PHE A 30 -45.48 -22.75 17.36
CA PHE A 30 -45.73 -22.71 18.80
C PHE A 30 -46.96 -21.89 19.21
N LYS A 31 -47.70 -21.33 18.23
CA LYS A 31 -48.95 -20.61 18.47
C LYS A 31 -50.11 -21.56 18.86
N HIS A 32 -50.04 -22.82 18.43
CA HIS A 32 -51.10 -23.80 18.63
C HIS A 32 -50.55 -25.04 19.34
N THR A 33 -51.09 -25.38 20.51
CA THR A 33 -50.66 -26.56 21.30
C THR A 33 -50.78 -27.88 20.55
N SER A 34 -51.67 -27.97 19.56
CA SER A 34 -51.84 -29.17 18.72
C SER A 34 -50.72 -29.39 17.71
N ALA A 35 -49.90 -28.37 17.43
CA ALA A 35 -48.85 -28.41 16.41
C ALA A 35 -47.47 -28.81 16.98
N PHE A 36 -47.34 -29.07 18.28
CA PHE A 36 -46.06 -29.47 18.88
C PHE A 36 -46.19 -30.25 20.21
N SER A 37 -45.11 -30.91 20.65
CA SER A 37 -45.00 -31.54 21.97
C SER A 37 -43.66 -31.27 22.63
N ILE A 38 -43.70 -30.72 23.85
CA ILE A 38 -42.54 -30.32 24.66
C ILE A 38 -42.42 -31.07 25.99
N LEU A 39 -43.15 -32.18 26.15
CA LEU A 39 -43.17 -32.96 27.39
C LEU A 39 -41.75 -33.40 27.82
N GLY A 40 -41.49 -33.47 29.12
CA GLY A 40 -40.19 -33.93 29.64
C GLY A 40 -39.03 -32.92 29.51
N ASN A 41 -39.29 -31.65 29.17
CA ASN A 41 -38.30 -30.59 29.17
C ASN A 41 -38.51 -29.65 30.37
N GLY A 42 -38.02 -30.06 31.55
CA GLY A 42 -38.35 -29.41 32.84
C GLY A 42 -37.77 -28.00 33.06
N LYS A 43 -36.94 -27.50 32.15
CA LYS A 43 -36.29 -26.18 32.24
C LYS A 43 -36.86 -25.16 31.25
N LEU A 44 -37.99 -25.49 30.62
CA LEU A 44 -38.74 -24.56 29.77
C LEU A 44 -39.58 -23.60 30.63
N CYS A 45 -39.76 -22.39 30.12
CA CYS A 45 -40.56 -21.34 30.74
C CYS A 45 -41.33 -20.54 29.67
N GLY A 46 -42.35 -19.79 30.07
CA GLY A 46 -43.11 -18.90 29.19
C GLY A 46 -43.95 -19.62 28.12
N GLY A 47 -44.01 -19.06 26.92
CA GLY A 47 -44.87 -19.56 25.85
C GLY A 47 -46.34 -19.14 25.99
N ILE A 48 -47.21 -19.81 25.25
CA ILE A 48 -48.66 -19.55 25.27
C ILE A 48 -49.27 -20.02 26.61
N PRO A 49 -50.33 -19.36 27.11
CA PRO A 49 -50.92 -19.66 28.43
C PRO A 49 -51.35 -21.12 28.63
N GLU A 50 -51.74 -21.79 27.54
CA GLU A 50 -52.22 -23.17 27.53
C GLU A 50 -51.14 -24.18 27.94
N LEU A 51 -49.86 -23.83 27.84
CA LEU A 51 -48.74 -24.69 28.25
C LEU A 51 -48.52 -24.74 29.77
N GLN A 52 -49.08 -23.78 30.52
CA GLN A 52 -48.95 -23.68 31.98
C GLN A 52 -47.49 -23.74 32.50
N LEU A 53 -46.54 -23.25 31.70
CA LEU A 53 -45.14 -23.18 32.08
C LEU A 53 -44.89 -22.02 33.05
N PRO A 54 -43.87 -22.11 33.92
CA PRO A 54 -43.48 -21.01 34.79
C PRO A 54 -43.06 -19.78 33.97
N LEU A 55 -43.22 -18.58 34.53
CA LEU A 55 -42.72 -17.36 33.88
C LEU A 55 -41.19 -17.43 33.79
N CYS A 56 -40.65 -16.99 32.64
CA CYS A 56 -39.21 -16.88 32.50
C CYS A 56 -38.65 -15.79 33.43
N PRO A 57 -37.46 -15.98 34.01
CA PRO A 57 -36.79 -14.95 34.78
C PRO A 57 -36.66 -13.67 33.94
N ALA A 58 -37.02 -12.53 34.51
CA ALA A 58 -36.81 -11.24 33.85
C ALA A 58 -35.30 -11.03 33.67
N ASP A 59 -34.84 -11.09 32.42
CA ASP A 59 -33.42 -10.98 32.11
C ASP A 59 -32.96 -9.53 32.25
N HIS A 60 -32.53 -9.16 33.46
CA HIS A 60 -31.98 -7.84 33.77
C HIS A 60 -30.58 -7.62 33.14
N ASN A 61 -30.02 -8.64 32.46
CA ASN A 61 -28.62 -8.65 32.01
C ASN A 61 -28.44 -8.53 30.48
N GLN A 62 -29.46 -8.81 29.66
CA GLN A 62 -29.33 -8.72 28.20
C GLN A 62 -29.05 -7.31 27.66
N LYS A 63 -29.60 -6.27 28.30
CA LYS A 63 -29.43 -4.89 27.84
C LYS A 63 -28.02 -4.33 28.12
N HIS A 64 -27.35 -4.82 29.15
CA HIS A 64 -26.04 -4.31 29.56
C HIS A 64 -24.89 -4.97 28.77
N SER A 65 -25.02 -6.25 28.41
CA SER A 65 -24.01 -6.97 27.62
C SER A 65 -23.91 -6.44 26.17
N ASN A 66 -25.06 -6.23 25.52
CA ASN A 66 -25.10 -5.69 24.15
C ASN A 66 -24.51 -4.27 24.06
N ARG A 67 -24.78 -3.40 25.05
CA ARG A 67 -24.23 -2.04 25.09
C ARG A 67 -22.72 -2.04 25.27
N LYS A 68 -22.18 -2.91 26.14
CA LYS A 68 -20.71 -3.06 26.31
C LYS A 68 -20.04 -3.57 25.04
N HIS A 69 -20.66 -4.53 24.36
CA HIS A 69 -20.13 -5.08 23.11
C HIS A 69 -20.10 -4.03 21.99
N GLN A 70 -21.20 -3.28 21.81
CA GLN A 70 -21.25 -2.21 20.81
C GLN A 70 -20.24 -1.09 21.10
N ILE A 71 -20.07 -0.68 22.35
CA ILE A 71 -19.06 0.32 22.72
C ILE A 71 -17.64 -0.21 22.44
N SER A 72 -17.35 -1.48 22.75
CA SER A 72 -16.05 -2.09 22.46
C SER A 72 -15.74 -2.15 20.96
N LEU A 73 -16.74 -2.45 20.13
CA LEU A 73 -16.59 -2.45 18.68
C LEU A 73 -16.36 -1.04 18.14
N HIS A 74 -17.12 -0.04 18.59
CA HIS A 74 -16.90 1.35 18.18
C HIS A 74 -15.49 1.85 18.51
N ILE A 75 -14.97 1.54 19.71
CA ILE A 75 -13.60 1.91 20.10
C ILE A 75 -12.57 1.27 19.18
N LYS A 76 -12.71 -0.03 18.87
CA LYS A 76 -11.79 -0.73 17.95
C LYS A 76 -11.80 -0.14 16.55
N VAL A 77 -12.98 0.22 16.02
CA VAL A 77 -13.13 0.85 14.71
C VAL A 77 -12.46 2.22 14.70
N VAL A 78 -12.71 3.05 15.71
CA VAL A 78 -12.11 4.39 15.82
C VAL A 78 -10.59 4.32 15.85
N ILE A 79 -10.02 3.40 16.65
CA ILE A 79 -8.57 3.18 16.71
C ILE A 79 -8.04 2.71 15.34
N GLY A 80 -8.72 1.76 14.69
CA GLY A 80 -8.33 1.29 13.36
C GLY A 80 -8.29 2.40 12.31
N VAL A 81 -9.29 3.28 12.31
CA VAL A 81 -9.35 4.43 11.39
C VAL A 81 -8.23 5.44 11.68
N LEU A 82 -7.98 5.77 12.96
CA LEU A 82 -6.89 6.67 13.36
C LEU A 82 -5.51 6.13 12.93
N VAL A 83 -5.25 4.84 13.13
CA VAL A 83 -3.97 4.22 12.73
C VAL A 83 -3.84 4.17 11.21
N SER A 84 -4.89 3.76 10.50
CA SER A 84 -4.87 3.68 9.03
C SER A 84 -4.64 5.05 8.38
N THR A 85 -5.34 6.08 8.86
CA THR A 85 -5.22 7.45 8.31
C THR A 85 -3.84 8.05 8.59
N THR A 86 -3.28 7.86 9.79
CA THR A 86 -1.93 8.34 10.14
C THR A 86 -0.84 7.66 9.31
N VAL A 87 -0.92 6.33 9.12
CA VAL A 87 0.02 5.59 8.27
C VAL A 87 -0.08 6.06 6.82
N LEU A 88 -1.30 6.20 6.28
CA LEU A 88 -1.49 6.67 4.90
C LEU A 88 -0.96 8.09 4.72
N ALA A 89 -1.24 9.00 5.65
CA ALA A 89 -0.72 10.36 5.61
C ALA A 89 0.81 10.39 5.68
N ALA A 90 1.42 9.59 6.56
CA ALA A 90 2.88 9.48 6.66
C ALA A 90 3.51 8.94 5.37
N LEU A 91 2.90 7.92 4.74
CA LEU A 91 3.35 7.39 3.45
C LEU A 91 3.23 8.42 2.34
N LEU A 92 2.10 9.14 2.25
CA LEU A 92 1.91 10.21 1.28
C LEU A 92 2.94 11.33 1.48
N LEU A 93 3.19 11.75 2.72
CA LEU A 93 4.23 12.73 3.04
C LEU A 93 5.63 12.20 2.68
N ALA A 94 5.94 10.93 2.96
CA ALA A 94 7.21 10.32 2.59
C ALA A 94 7.40 10.29 1.07
N VAL A 95 6.38 9.92 0.31
CA VAL A 95 6.38 9.94 -1.17
C VAL A 95 6.52 11.37 -1.69
N LEU A 96 5.79 12.34 -1.14
CA LEU A 96 5.94 13.76 -1.49
C LEU A 96 7.35 14.27 -1.18
N CYS A 97 7.91 13.92 -0.02
CA CYS A 97 9.29 14.25 0.36
C CYS A 97 10.30 13.58 -0.57
N TRP A 98 10.09 12.33 -0.96
CA TRP A 98 10.96 11.65 -1.91
C TRP A 98 10.87 12.28 -3.29
N MET A 99 9.68 12.57 -3.80
CA MET A 99 9.49 13.30 -5.07
C MET A 99 10.09 14.71 -5.02
N ARG A 100 10.00 15.38 -3.86
CA ARG A 100 10.69 16.66 -3.65
C ARG A 100 12.19 16.49 -3.59
N ARG A 101 12.74 15.40 -3.05
CA ARG A 101 14.18 15.11 -3.06
C ARG A 101 14.70 14.65 -4.43
N THR A 102 13.90 13.97 -5.24
CA THR A 102 14.28 13.65 -6.62
C THR A 102 14.20 14.88 -7.51
N LYS A 103 13.20 15.75 -7.29
CA LYS A 103 13.17 17.08 -7.92
C LYS A 103 14.27 17.99 -7.39
N SER A 104 14.54 17.99 -6.08
CA SER A 104 15.64 18.70 -5.40
C SER A 104 16.97 17.94 -5.42
N GLY A 105 17.08 16.92 -6.28
CA GLY A 105 18.34 16.63 -6.97
C GLY A 105 18.71 17.77 -7.92
N SER A 106 17.81 18.74 -8.12
CA SER A 106 18.07 20.09 -8.57
C SER A 106 18.61 21.04 -7.47
N ASP A 107 19.49 20.56 -6.59
CA ASP A 107 20.67 21.38 -6.21
C ASP A 107 21.71 21.39 -7.36
N GLN A 108 21.28 20.97 -8.55
CA GLN A 108 21.87 21.13 -9.88
C GLN A 108 21.66 22.55 -10.47
N SER A 109 21.60 23.62 -9.67
CA SER A 109 21.75 24.97 -10.22
C SER A 109 23.17 25.48 -9.99
N GLN A 110 23.71 25.35 -8.78
CA GLN A 110 25.09 25.79 -8.51
C GLN A 110 26.16 24.78 -8.98
N ASN A 111 25.89 23.47 -8.86
CA ASN A 111 26.85 22.45 -9.32
C ASN A 111 26.85 22.29 -10.85
N ASN A 112 25.72 22.51 -11.52
CA ASN A 112 25.70 22.54 -12.99
C ASN A 112 26.46 23.74 -13.53
N ASP A 113 26.30 24.93 -12.94
CA ASP A 113 27.03 26.12 -13.39
C ASP A 113 28.55 25.95 -13.21
N LEU A 114 29.00 25.39 -12.07
CA LEU A 114 30.44 25.15 -11.85
C LEU A 114 31.00 24.04 -12.74
N HIS A 115 30.25 22.96 -12.95
CA HIS A 115 30.65 21.84 -13.81
C HIS A 115 30.66 22.22 -15.29
N ASP A 116 29.62 22.91 -15.77
CA ASP A 116 29.52 23.44 -17.13
C ASP A 116 30.58 24.52 -17.37
N HIS A 117 30.84 25.39 -16.39
CA HIS A 117 31.95 26.34 -16.46
C HIS A 117 33.31 25.63 -16.56
N TYR A 118 33.54 24.58 -15.77
CA TYR A 118 34.79 23.80 -15.82
C TYR A 118 34.94 23.06 -17.16
N GLU A 119 33.90 22.41 -17.67
CA GLU A 119 33.91 21.74 -18.98
C GLU A 119 34.16 22.72 -20.12
N ARG A 120 33.54 23.90 -20.11
CA ARG A 120 33.76 24.94 -21.13
C ARG A 120 35.19 25.49 -21.08
N VAL A 121 35.73 25.74 -19.89
CA VAL A 121 37.12 26.21 -19.72
C VAL A 121 38.10 25.14 -20.22
N PHE A 122 37.89 23.87 -19.86
CA PHE A 122 38.72 22.76 -20.29
C PHE A 122 38.64 22.52 -21.81
N PHE A 123 37.44 22.62 -22.39
CA PHE A 123 37.25 22.53 -23.84
C PHE A 123 37.95 23.68 -24.57
N LEU A 124 37.87 24.91 -24.06
CA LEU A 124 38.54 26.07 -24.66
C LEU A 124 40.07 25.92 -24.63
N GLU A 125 40.61 25.38 -23.54
CA GLU A 125 42.04 25.06 -23.41
C GLU A 125 42.46 24.02 -24.46
N LEU A 126 41.69 22.94 -24.61
CA LEU A 126 41.91 21.91 -25.65
C LEU A 126 41.79 22.46 -27.07
N HIS A 127 40.79 23.31 -27.33
CA HIS A 127 40.57 23.93 -28.62
C HIS A 127 41.76 24.81 -29.00
N ARG A 128 42.26 25.63 -28.06
CA ARG A 128 43.46 26.44 -28.29
C ARG A 128 44.71 25.58 -28.48
N ALA A 129 44.90 24.57 -27.64
CA ALA A 129 46.06 23.69 -27.68
C ALA A 129 46.14 22.86 -28.98
N THR A 130 45.01 22.62 -29.64
CA THR A 130 44.90 21.88 -30.92
C THR A 130 44.80 22.80 -32.15
N ASP A 131 44.94 24.12 -31.98
CA ASP A 131 44.69 25.12 -33.03
C ASP A 131 43.31 24.95 -33.68
N GLY A 132 42.29 24.88 -32.82
CA GLY A 132 40.90 24.72 -33.21
C GLY A 132 40.56 23.37 -33.82
N PHE A 133 41.28 22.31 -33.47
CA PHE A 133 41.22 21.02 -34.16
C PHE A 133 41.58 21.11 -35.66
N SER A 134 42.57 21.94 -35.98
CA SER A 134 43.07 22.14 -37.34
C SER A 134 43.55 20.80 -37.96
N PRO A 135 43.28 20.56 -39.26
CA PRO A 135 43.82 19.40 -39.99
C PRO A 135 45.35 19.29 -39.91
N GLY A 136 46.06 20.42 -39.77
CA GLY A 136 47.52 20.43 -39.62
C GLY A 136 48.02 19.77 -38.33
N ASN A 137 47.15 19.66 -37.32
CA ASN A 137 47.42 18.95 -36.08
C ASN A 137 46.77 17.56 -36.04
N SER A 138 46.15 17.08 -37.12
CA SER A 138 45.54 15.75 -37.15
C SER A 138 46.63 14.67 -37.21
N ILE A 139 46.62 13.77 -36.22
CA ILE A 139 47.50 12.60 -36.18
C ILE A 139 46.84 11.44 -36.95
N GLY A 140 45.52 11.33 -36.89
CA GLY A 140 44.78 10.30 -37.61
C GLY A 140 43.28 10.34 -37.33
N THR A 141 42.51 9.78 -38.26
CA THR A 141 41.05 9.67 -38.15
C THR A 141 40.63 8.21 -38.35
N GLY A 142 39.71 7.73 -37.52
CA GLY A 142 39.15 6.39 -37.61
C GLY A 142 37.68 6.35 -37.21
N HIS A 143 37.12 5.14 -37.12
CA HIS A 143 35.70 4.92 -36.82
C HIS A 143 35.25 5.63 -35.54
N PHE A 144 36.05 5.55 -34.47
CA PHE A 144 35.70 6.08 -33.16
C PHE A 144 35.97 7.58 -32.99
N GLY A 145 36.51 8.25 -34.01
CA GLY A 145 36.85 9.66 -33.94
C GLY A 145 38.21 10.04 -34.54
N SER A 146 38.63 11.26 -34.28
CA SER A 146 39.87 11.86 -34.78
C SER A 146 40.82 12.20 -33.63
N VAL A 147 42.11 11.98 -33.84
CA VAL A 147 43.16 12.26 -32.88
C VAL A 147 43.97 13.46 -33.36
N PHE A 148 44.17 14.43 -32.46
CA PHE A 148 44.90 15.67 -32.73
C PHE A 148 46.09 15.81 -31.79
N LYS A 149 47.17 16.40 -32.28
CA LYS A 149 48.31 16.83 -31.47
C LYS A 149 47.93 18.11 -30.73
N ALA A 150 48.20 18.16 -29.44
CA ALA A 150 47.96 19.34 -28.61
C ALA A 150 49.18 19.69 -27.76
N ILE A 151 49.40 20.99 -27.53
CA ILE A 151 50.40 21.51 -26.59
C ILE A 151 49.65 22.35 -25.57
N ILE A 152 49.40 21.79 -24.38
CA ILE A 152 48.57 22.42 -23.34
C ILE A 152 49.30 23.58 -22.68
N ARG A 153 50.62 23.46 -22.48
CA ARG A 153 51.48 24.52 -21.95
C ARG A 153 52.72 24.67 -22.81
N GLU A 154 53.16 25.90 -23.01
CA GLU A 154 54.39 26.15 -23.77
C GLU A 154 55.58 25.45 -23.10
N GLY A 155 56.33 24.67 -23.88
CA GLY A 155 57.49 23.90 -23.40
C GLY A 155 57.17 22.53 -22.80
N THR A 156 55.91 22.09 -22.74
CA THR A 156 55.57 20.71 -22.34
C THR A 156 55.56 19.76 -23.53
N GLU A 157 55.71 18.46 -23.26
CA GLU A 157 55.60 17.43 -24.29
C GLU A 157 54.22 17.45 -24.96
N PRO A 158 54.17 17.21 -26.28
CA PRO A 158 52.91 17.17 -27.01
C PRO A 158 52.06 15.98 -26.56
N VAL A 159 50.77 16.22 -26.37
CA VAL A 159 49.78 15.19 -26.01
C VAL A 159 48.86 14.89 -27.19
N ALA A 160 48.27 13.70 -27.20
CA ALA A 160 47.27 13.30 -28.18
C ALA A 160 45.86 13.49 -27.59
N VAL A 161 45.04 14.29 -28.25
CA VAL A 161 43.64 14.55 -27.89
C VAL A 161 42.75 13.77 -28.84
N LYS A 162 41.91 12.87 -28.33
CA LYS A 162 40.96 12.09 -29.13
C LYS A 162 39.56 12.71 -29.06
N VAL A 163 39.09 13.24 -30.18
CA VAL A 163 37.74 13.75 -30.38
C VAL A 163 36.85 12.62 -30.89
N LEU A 164 35.81 12.25 -30.14
CA LEU A 164 34.96 11.10 -30.46
C LEU A 164 33.86 11.46 -31.46
N ASN A 165 33.58 10.57 -32.41
CA ASN A 165 32.42 10.66 -33.29
C ASN A 165 31.17 10.17 -32.54
N MET A 166 30.31 11.09 -32.10
CA MET A 166 29.10 10.78 -31.32
C MET A 166 27.89 10.30 -32.16
N ILE A 167 28.12 9.88 -33.41
CA ILE A 167 27.05 9.40 -34.32
C ILE A 167 26.47 8.07 -33.85
N ASP A 168 27.20 7.30 -33.04
CA ASP A 168 26.69 6.10 -32.37
C ASP A 168 26.26 6.41 -30.93
N HIS A 169 24.96 6.36 -30.66
CA HIS A 169 24.34 6.35 -29.32
C HIS A 169 24.86 5.24 -28.37
N LYS A 170 25.74 4.34 -28.86
CA LYS A 170 26.43 3.29 -28.10
C LYS A 170 27.87 3.64 -27.68
N ALA A 171 28.52 4.64 -28.28
CA ALA A 171 29.91 4.99 -27.99
C ALA A 171 30.09 5.65 -26.61
N SER A 172 29.06 6.33 -26.09
CA SER A 172 29.08 6.95 -24.77
C SER A 172 29.02 5.94 -23.61
N LYS A 173 28.62 4.68 -23.85
CA LYS A 173 28.47 3.66 -22.80
C LYS A 173 29.74 2.85 -22.51
N SER A 174 30.77 2.87 -23.37
CA SER A 174 31.96 2.05 -23.16
C SER A 174 33.08 2.76 -22.39
N TYR A 175 33.08 4.10 -22.33
CA TYR A 175 34.16 4.87 -21.71
C TYR A 175 34.02 5.05 -20.19
N GLY A 176 32.86 4.76 -19.60
CA GLY A 176 32.65 4.75 -18.14
C GLY A 176 33.14 3.50 -17.42
N ARG A 177 33.94 2.64 -18.08
CA ARG A 177 34.56 1.43 -17.52
C ARG A 177 36.06 1.42 -17.84
N MET A 178 36.79 2.44 -17.41
CA MET A 178 38.25 2.38 -17.20
C MET A 178 38.57 3.10 -15.91
#